data_AF-X1S8P3-F1
#
_entry.id   AF-X1S8P3-F1
#
_cell.length_a   1.000
_cell.length_b   1.000
_cell.length_c   1.000
_cell.angle_alpha   90.00
_cell.angle_beta   90.00
_cell.angle_gamma   90.00
#
_symmetry.space_group_name_H-M   'P 1'
#
loop_
_entity.id
_entity.type
_entity.pdbx_description
1 polymer ?
#
loop_
_entity_poly.entity_id
_entity_poly.type
_entity_poly.pdbx_seq_one_letter_code
_entity_poly.pdbx_strand_id
1 'polypeptide(L)'
;MNRPVGYLLNHPEGLSGESGLYYNYILGSNGIFIEAESSLVTARIPVADCEVRGLAPVETKITLTYGSIPQRFFDLALDAFLSEPDKEQYVAVIGSNGYHFYVPVQEKNCNSVVYEVGEAVVLDLHSHGQMRASFSGQDDKDETGSKGR
;
A
#
# COMPACT_ATOMS: atom_id res chain seq x y z
N MET A 1 -1.75 -23.70 -15.95
CA MET A 1 -1.51 -23.44 -14.52
C MET A 1 -1.40 -21.94 -14.34
N ASN A 2 -2.24 -21.32 -13.51
CA ASN A 2 -2.04 -19.91 -13.15
C ASN A 2 -0.80 -19.82 -12.25
N ARG A 3 0.16 -18.98 -12.61
CA ARG A 3 1.36 -18.70 -11.81
C ARG A 3 1.11 -17.41 -11.03
N PRO A 4 0.85 -17.49 -9.71
CA PRO A 4 0.56 -16.30 -8.91
C PRO A 4 1.77 -15.37 -8.80
N VAL A 5 2.99 -15.93 -8.85
CA VAL A 5 4.25 -15.22 -8.62
C VAL A 5 5.19 -15.41 -9.81
N GLY A 6 5.81 -14.31 -10.25
CA GLY A 6 6.83 -14.30 -11.29
C GLY A 6 8.23 -14.15 -10.73
N TYR A 7 9.22 -14.53 -11.53
CA TYR A 7 10.63 -14.42 -11.19
C TYR A 7 11.37 -13.85 -12.39
N LEU A 8 11.95 -12.67 -12.19
CA LEU A 8 12.63 -11.90 -13.22
C LEU A 8 14.07 -11.61 -12.81
N LEU A 9 14.95 -11.54 -13.80
CA LEU A 9 16.33 -11.08 -13.67
C LEU A 9 16.46 -9.74 -14.38
N ASN A 10 17.07 -8.75 -13.73
CA ASN A 10 17.33 -7.46 -14.33
C ASN A 10 18.72 -7.45 -14.96
N HIS A 11 18.81 -7.69 -16.26
CA HIS A 11 20.06 -7.59 -17.01
C HIS A 11 20.29 -6.16 -17.51
N PRO A 12 21.52 -5.80 -17.91
CA PRO A 12 21.79 -4.52 -18.56
C PRO A 12 20.92 -4.27 -19.80
N GLU A 13 20.50 -5.32 -20.51
CA GLU A 13 19.64 -5.24 -21.69
C GLU A 13 18.14 -5.16 -21.34
N GLY A 14 17.78 -5.40 -20.09
CA GLY A 14 16.40 -5.36 -19.59
C GLY A 14 16.00 -6.57 -18.74
N LEU A 15 14.72 -6.62 -18.39
CA LEU A 15 14.13 -7.71 -17.60
C LEU A 15 13.98 -8.98 -18.45
N SER A 16 14.40 -10.11 -17.88
CA SER A 16 14.19 -11.45 -18.44
C SER A 16 13.51 -12.36 -17.43
N GLY A 17 12.76 -13.37 -17.89
CA GLY A 17 12.07 -14.33 -17.03
C GLY A 17 10.57 -14.43 -17.31
N GLU A 18 9.83 -15.01 -16.37
CA GLU A 18 8.39 -15.22 -16.49
C GLU A 18 7.65 -14.40 -15.44
N SER A 19 6.73 -13.55 -15.88
CA SER A 19 5.88 -12.76 -15.00
C SER A 19 4.78 -13.59 -14.35
N GLY A 20 4.43 -13.23 -13.11
CA GLY A 20 3.32 -13.78 -12.35
C GLY A 20 2.06 -12.95 -12.50
N LEU A 21 0.95 -13.50 -12.01
CA LEU A 21 -0.36 -12.84 -12.04
C LEU A 21 -0.52 -11.74 -10.98
N TYR A 22 0.10 -11.89 -9.80
CA TYR A 22 -0.09 -10.95 -8.69
C TYR A 22 1.12 -10.05 -8.47
N TYR A 23 2.32 -10.61 -8.50
CA TYR A 23 3.56 -9.87 -8.33
C TYR A 23 4.76 -10.63 -8.90
N ASN A 24 5.86 -9.92 -9.06
CA ASN A 24 7.14 -10.46 -9.54
C ASN A 24 8.22 -10.24 -8.50
N TYR A 25 9.02 -11.26 -8.23
CA TYR A 25 10.36 -11.06 -7.68
C TYR A 25 11.29 -10.62 -8.80
N ILE A 26 12.10 -9.60 -8.54
CA ILE A 26 13.12 -9.10 -9.47
C ILE A 26 14.48 -9.18 -8.77
N LEU A 27 15.38 -9.99 -9.31
CA LEU A 27 16.78 -10.02 -8.88
C LEU A 27 17.57 -8.99 -9.68
N GLY A 28 18.20 -8.04 -8.98
CA GLY A 28 19.14 -7.09 -9.52
C GLY A 28 20.55 -7.32 -8.98
N SER A 29 21.51 -6.52 -9.43
CA SER A 29 22.87 -6.56 -8.88
C SER A 29 22.97 -6.10 -7.43
N ASN A 30 21.97 -5.36 -6.96
CA ASN A 30 21.90 -4.72 -5.65
C ASN A 30 20.88 -5.37 -4.69
N GLY A 31 20.21 -6.44 -5.09
CA GLY A 31 19.28 -7.13 -4.20
C GLY A 31 18.12 -7.82 -4.88
N ILE A 32 17.19 -8.27 -4.04
CA ILE A 32 15.90 -8.85 -4.41
C ILE A 32 14.83 -7.80 -4.15
N PHE A 33 13.96 -7.60 -5.13
CA PHE A 33 12.84 -6.68 -5.08
C PHE A 33 11.54 -7.43 -5.33
N ILE A 34 10.44 -6.94 -4.77
CA ILE A 34 9.09 -7.30 -5.19
C ILE A 34 8.52 -6.16 -5.99
N GLU A 35 7.98 -6.45 -7.17
CA GLU A 35 7.17 -5.53 -7.96
C GLU A 35 5.73 -6.04 -8.06
N ALA A 36 4.77 -5.18 -7.71
CA ALA A 36 3.35 -5.45 -7.81
C ALA A 36 2.63 -4.24 -8.44
N GLU A 37 1.54 -4.53 -9.14
CA GLU A 37 0.71 -3.53 -9.80
C GLU A 37 -0.77 -3.79 -9.52
N SER A 38 -1.49 -2.72 -9.19
CA SER A 38 -2.94 -2.66 -9.16
C SER A 38 -3.43 -1.54 -10.08
N SER A 39 -4.75 -1.36 -10.19
CA SER A 39 -5.34 -0.24 -10.93
C SER A 39 -5.02 1.14 -10.34
N LEU A 40 -4.43 1.21 -9.15
CA LEU A 40 -4.19 2.45 -8.42
C LEU A 40 -2.72 2.71 -8.11
N VAL A 41 -1.95 1.65 -7.83
CA VAL A 41 -0.54 1.75 -7.44
C VAL A 41 0.32 0.72 -8.16
N THR A 42 1.51 1.15 -8.57
CA THR A 42 2.62 0.29 -8.92
C THR A 42 3.72 0.50 -7.89
N ALA A 43 4.17 -0.57 -7.26
CA ALA A 43 5.23 -0.51 -6.26
C ALA A 43 6.32 -1.53 -6.56
N ARG A 44 7.58 -1.09 -6.43
CA ARG A 44 8.78 -1.92 -6.41
C ARG A 44 9.58 -1.59 -5.16
N ILE A 45 9.64 -2.54 -4.24
CA ILE A 45 10.26 -2.38 -2.93
C ILE A 45 11.38 -3.41 -2.74
N PRO A 46 12.46 -3.07 -2.02
CA PRO A 46 13.52 -4.01 -1.70
C PRO A 46 13.02 -5.01 -0.65
N VAL A 47 13.38 -6.28 -0.83
CA VAL A 47 13.10 -7.37 0.11
C VAL A 47 14.37 -7.78 0.85
N ALA A 48 15.49 -7.84 0.13
CA ALA A 48 16.78 -8.18 0.70
C ALA A 48 17.90 -7.56 -0.14
N ASP A 49 18.86 -6.94 0.53
CA ASP A 49 20.07 -6.45 -0.12
C ASP A 49 21.05 -7.60 -0.36
N CYS A 50 21.55 -7.72 -1.58
CA CYS A 50 22.61 -8.66 -1.91
C CYS A 50 23.37 -8.21 -3.16
N GLU A 51 24.67 -8.56 -3.23
CA GLU A 51 25.48 -8.27 -4.41
C GLU A 51 25.43 -9.46 -5.37
N VAL A 52 24.93 -9.23 -6.59
CA VAL A 52 24.87 -10.24 -7.65
C VAL A 52 25.62 -9.76 -8.89
N ARG A 53 26.69 -10.47 -9.24
CA ARG A 53 27.53 -10.12 -10.40
C ARG A 53 26.80 -10.39 -11.71
N GLY A 54 26.99 -9.49 -12.69
CA GLY A 54 26.49 -9.65 -14.06
C GLY A 54 25.05 -9.20 -14.29
N LEU A 55 24.36 -8.70 -13.25
CA LEU A 55 23.04 -8.08 -13.37
C LEU A 55 23.16 -6.55 -13.34
N ALA A 56 22.07 -5.86 -13.67
CA ALA A 56 21.91 -4.43 -13.51
C ALA A 56 21.21 -4.10 -12.18
N PRO A 57 21.49 -2.93 -11.56
CA PRO A 57 20.83 -2.53 -10.34
C PRO A 57 19.35 -2.27 -10.60
N VAL A 58 18.52 -2.54 -9.60
CA VAL A 58 17.08 -2.29 -9.61
C VAL A 58 16.80 -1.09 -8.72
N GLU A 59 16.09 -0.10 -9.26
CA GLU A 59 15.62 1.06 -8.52
C GLU A 59 14.30 0.76 -7.82
N THR A 60 14.11 1.33 -6.62
CA THR A 60 12.81 1.38 -5.97
C THR A 60 11.87 2.27 -6.76
N LYS A 61 10.59 1.92 -6.77
CA LYS A 61 9.58 2.64 -7.55
C LYS A 61 8.27 2.65 -6.78
N ILE A 62 7.65 3.81 -6.68
CA ILE A 62 6.24 3.92 -6.29
C ILE A 62 5.60 4.87 -7.29
N THR A 63 4.53 4.44 -7.93
CA THR A 63 3.77 5.23 -8.89
C THR A 63 2.30 5.12 -8.55
N LEU A 64 1.64 6.27 -8.43
CA LEU A 64 0.21 6.35 -8.20
C LEU A 64 -0.49 6.79 -9.48
N THR A 65 -1.59 6.11 -9.83
CA THR A 65 -2.27 6.27 -11.11
C THR A 65 -2.74 7.70 -11.39
N TYR A 66 -3.16 8.43 -10.35
CA TYR A 66 -3.65 9.81 -10.48
C TYR A 66 -2.63 10.86 -9.99
N GLY A 67 -1.35 10.49 -9.90
CA GLY A 67 -0.28 11.38 -9.41
C GLY A 67 -0.22 11.45 -7.88
N SER A 68 0.44 12.46 -7.34
CA SER A 68 0.53 12.64 -5.88
C SER A 68 -0.85 12.83 -5.26
N ILE A 69 -1.12 12.15 -4.14
CA ILE A 69 -2.34 12.35 -3.35
C ILE A 69 -2.32 13.80 -2.81
N PRO A 70 -3.33 14.63 -3.11
CA PRO A 70 -3.41 16.01 -2.64
C PRO A 70 -3.42 16.10 -1.10
N GLN A 71 -2.60 17.01 -0.55
CA GLN A 71 -2.50 17.25 0.90
C GLN A 71 -3.84 17.56 1.57
N ARG A 72 -4.79 18.19 0.86
CA ARG A 72 -6.13 18.49 1.39
C ARG A 72 -6.85 17.26 1.97
N PHE A 73 -6.55 16.06 1.50
CA PHE A 73 -7.15 14.84 2.04
C PHE A 73 -6.63 14.50 3.43
N PHE A 74 -5.35 14.78 3.69
CA PHE A 74 -4.79 14.71 5.03
C PHE A 74 -5.41 15.76 5.94
N ASP A 75 -5.58 16.99 5.46
CA ASP A 75 -6.21 18.06 6.26
C ASP A 75 -7.67 17.69 6.63
N LEU A 76 -8.44 17.15 5.67
CA LEU A 76 -9.80 16.65 5.91
C LEU A 76 -9.83 15.46 6.89
N ALA A 77 -8.86 14.54 6.79
CA ALA A 77 -8.72 13.45 7.75
C ALA A 77 -8.49 13.97 9.16
N LEU A 78 -7.58 14.94 9.29
CA LEU A 78 -7.27 15.56 10.57
C LEU A 78 -8.49 16.27 11.17
N ASP A 79 -9.22 17.06 10.38
CA ASP A 79 -10.45 17.72 10.82
C ASP A 79 -11.50 16.70 11.29
N ALA A 80 -11.68 15.59 10.55
CA ALA A 80 -12.59 14.52 10.93
C ALA A 80 -12.17 13.88 12.27
N PHE A 81 -10.88 13.59 12.46
CA PHE A 81 -10.35 12.99 13.67
C PHE A 81 -10.49 13.92 14.89
N LEU A 82 -10.25 15.21 14.72
CA LEU A 82 -10.34 16.22 15.78
C LEU A 82 -11.78 16.52 16.21
N SER A 83 -12.79 16.13 15.43
CA SER A 83 -14.20 16.30 15.81
C SER A 83 -14.64 15.39 16.96
N GLU A 84 -14.02 14.21 17.11
CA GLU A 84 -14.23 13.26 18.21
C GLU A 84 -12.89 12.65 18.64
N PRO A 85 -12.03 13.42 19.33
CA PRO A 85 -10.63 13.04 19.59
C PRO A 85 -10.49 11.90 20.60
N ASP A 86 -11.54 11.56 21.33
CA ASP A 86 -11.54 10.44 22.28
C ASP A 86 -11.94 9.10 21.62
N LYS A 87 -12.23 9.12 20.31
CA LYS A 87 -12.60 7.93 19.55
C LYS A 87 -11.64 7.69 18.40
N GLU A 88 -11.35 6.42 18.19
CA GLU A 88 -10.70 5.94 16.99
C GLU A 88 -11.65 6.10 15.79
N GLN A 89 -11.10 6.59 14.69
CA GLN A 89 -11.85 6.86 13.48
C GLN A 89 -11.01 6.43 12.28
N TYR A 90 -11.69 5.98 11.23
CA TYR A 90 -11.08 5.57 9.96
C TYR A 90 -11.58 6.48 8.83
N VAL A 91 -10.67 6.86 7.95
CA VAL A 91 -10.98 7.49 6.66
C VAL A 91 -10.09 6.88 5.58
N ALA A 92 -10.50 7.02 4.34
CA ALA A 92 -9.72 6.56 3.20
C ALA A 92 -9.70 7.59 2.07
N VAL A 93 -8.69 7.49 1.23
CA VAL A 93 -8.69 8.05 -0.11
C VAL A 93 -8.92 6.91 -1.09
N ILE A 94 -9.95 7.04 -1.93
CA ILE A 94 -10.26 6.07 -2.98
C ILE A 94 -9.92 6.64 -4.36
N GLY A 95 -9.60 5.74 -5.30
CA GLY A 95 -9.32 6.10 -6.69
C GLY A 95 -10.43 5.68 -7.63
N SER A 96 -11.15 6.65 -8.20
CA SER A 96 -12.17 6.43 -9.23
C SER A 96 -12.27 7.67 -10.13
N ASN A 97 -11.58 7.63 -11.27
CA ASN A 97 -11.40 8.81 -12.16
C ASN A 97 -10.84 10.03 -11.42
N GLY A 98 -9.85 9.79 -10.56
CA GLY A 98 -9.28 10.77 -9.63
C GLY A 98 -9.39 10.31 -8.18
N TYR A 99 -8.80 11.11 -7.28
CA TYR A 99 -8.84 10.86 -5.85
C TYR A 99 -10.08 11.46 -5.19
N HIS A 100 -10.70 10.69 -4.29
CA HIS A 100 -11.86 11.12 -3.51
C HIS A 100 -11.65 10.79 -2.03
N PHE A 101 -12.13 11.68 -1.15
CA PHE A 101 -12.16 11.43 0.28
C PHE A 101 -13.36 10.54 0.62
N TYR A 102 -13.13 9.48 1.36
CA TYR A 102 -14.14 8.50 1.72
C TYR A 102 -14.15 8.27 3.23
N VAL A 103 -15.33 8.39 3.83
CA VAL A 103 -15.56 8.06 5.24
C VAL A 103 -16.61 6.95 5.25
N PRO A 104 -16.23 5.70 5.52
CA PRO A 104 -17.20 4.61 5.56
C PRO A 104 -18.11 4.75 6.79
N VAL A 105 -19.25 4.06 6.73
CA VAL A 105 -20.02 3.73 7.93
C VAL A 105 -19.10 2.94 8.86
N GLN A 106 -19.01 3.40 10.11
CA GLN A 106 -18.07 2.86 11.08
C GLN A 106 -18.61 2.94 12.51
N GLU A 107 -18.27 1.94 13.31
CA GLU A 107 -18.48 1.91 14.75
C GLU A 107 -17.18 2.37 15.44
N LYS A 108 -17.26 3.53 16.09
CA LYS A 108 -16.11 4.22 16.69
C LYS A 108 -16.05 3.96 18.18
N ASN A 109 -14.95 3.39 18.66
CA ASN A 109 -14.67 3.18 20.08
C ASN A 109 -13.37 3.91 20.49
N CYS A 110 -13.03 3.92 21.76
CA CYS A 110 -11.86 4.65 22.27
C CYS A 110 -10.50 4.06 21.84
N ASN A 111 -10.49 2.81 21.39
CA ASN A 111 -9.28 2.04 21.08
C ASN A 111 -9.44 1.08 19.89
N SER A 112 -10.53 1.27 19.13
CA SER A 112 -10.81 0.48 17.95
C SER A 112 -11.85 1.18 17.09
N VAL A 113 -11.76 0.94 15.79
CA VAL A 113 -12.78 1.30 14.82
C VAL A 113 -13.12 0.09 13.97
N VAL A 114 -14.40 -0.21 13.84
CA VAL A 114 -14.91 -1.26 12.94
C VAL A 114 -15.57 -0.56 11.77
N TYR A 115 -15.14 -0.89 10.55
CA TYR A 115 -15.58 -0.20 9.34
C TYR A 115 -15.72 -1.17 8.17
N GLU A 116 -16.58 -0.81 7.22
CA GLU A 116 -16.63 -1.49 5.93
C GLU A 116 -15.45 -1.04 5.07
N VAL A 117 -14.68 -2.00 4.55
CA VAL A 117 -13.56 -1.72 3.67
C VAL A 117 -14.11 -1.22 2.34
N GLY A 118 -13.71 -0.02 1.95
CA GLY A 118 -14.06 0.53 0.64
C GLY A 118 -13.36 -0.21 -0.48
N GLU A 119 -13.97 -0.24 -1.65
CA GLU A 119 -13.27 -0.64 -2.87
C GLU A 119 -12.30 0.46 -3.31
N ALA A 120 -11.25 0.07 -4.04
CA ALA A 120 -10.32 1.01 -4.67
C ALA A 120 -9.66 2.01 -3.69
N VAL A 121 -9.39 1.60 -2.46
CA VAL A 121 -8.61 2.37 -1.49
C VAL A 121 -7.15 2.46 -1.96
N VAL A 122 -6.62 3.68 -2.02
CA VAL A 122 -5.20 3.96 -2.35
C VAL A 122 -4.39 4.38 -1.12
N LEU A 123 -5.08 4.91 -0.10
CA LEU A 123 -4.50 5.33 1.17
C LEU A 123 -5.61 5.21 2.21
N ASP A 124 -5.34 4.52 3.30
CA ASP A 124 -6.14 4.58 4.52
C ASP A 124 -5.44 5.45 5.57
N LEU A 125 -6.25 6.03 6.45
CA LEU A 125 -5.77 6.72 7.64
C LEU A 125 -6.72 6.38 8.79
N HIS A 126 -6.18 6.11 9.96
CA HIS A 126 -6.96 6.07 11.20
C HIS A 126 -6.32 6.90 12.31
N SER A 127 -7.15 7.39 13.22
CA SER A 127 -6.71 8.00 14.47
C SER A 127 -6.43 6.93 15.53
N HIS A 128 -5.88 7.29 16.69
CA HIS A 128 -5.74 6.40 17.86
C HIS A 128 -6.40 6.99 19.12
N GLY A 129 -7.35 7.91 18.93
CA GLY A 129 -7.93 8.70 20.01
C GLY A 129 -6.86 9.41 20.85
N GLN A 130 -6.87 9.18 22.18
CA GLN A 130 -5.88 9.71 23.13
C GLN A 130 -4.61 8.84 23.26
N MET A 131 -4.52 7.74 22.52
CA MET A 131 -3.36 6.85 22.59
C MET A 131 -2.22 7.36 21.70
N ARG A 132 -1.01 6.92 22.02
CA ARG A 132 0.15 7.16 21.16
C ARG A 132 -0.06 6.43 19.83
N ALA A 133 0.25 7.10 18.72
CA ALA A 133 0.30 6.46 17.41
C ALA A 133 1.34 5.35 17.38
N SER A 134 0.89 4.13 17.12
CA SER A 134 1.72 2.94 16.96
C SER A 134 0.95 1.89 16.18
N PHE A 135 1.62 1.16 15.29
CA PHE A 135 1.02 0.00 14.64
C PHE A 135 0.62 -1.05 15.67
N SER A 136 -0.66 -1.39 15.69
CA SER A 136 -1.23 -2.45 16.51
C SER A 136 -1.05 -3.81 15.81
N GLY A 137 -1.14 -4.91 16.56
CA GLY A 137 -1.15 -6.25 15.96
C GLY A 137 -2.40 -6.53 15.09
N GLN A 138 -3.41 -5.65 15.11
CA GLN A 138 -4.52 -5.68 14.16
C GLN A 138 -4.14 -4.97 12.85
N ASP A 139 -3.43 -3.85 12.94
CA ASP A 139 -2.92 -3.10 11.79
C ASP A 139 -1.99 -4.00 10.97
N ASP A 140 -1.06 -4.70 11.64
CA ASP A 140 -0.15 -5.67 11.00
C ASP A 140 -0.89 -6.76 10.20
N LYS A 141 -2.06 -7.20 10.68
CA LYS A 141 -2.86 -8.22 9.99
C LYS A 141 -3.58 -7.64 8.80
N ASP A 142 -4.10 -6.44 8.93
CA ASP A 142 -4.84 -5.74 7.88
C ASP A 142 -3.92 -5.45 6.67
N GLU A 143 -2.63 -5.19 6.91
CA GLU A 143 -1.61 -4.95 5.88
C GLU A 143 -1.11 -6.21 5.14
N THR A 144 -1.54 -7.41 5.54
CA THR A 144 -1.14 -8.66 4.85
C THR A 144 -1.86 -8.90 3.51
N GLY A 145 -2.70 -7.95 3.07
CA GLY A 145 -3.46 -8.06 1.81
C GLY A 145 -4.50 -9.18 1.79
N SER A 146 -4.89 -9.69 2.97
CA SER A 146 -5.82 -10.81 3.14
C SER A 146 -7.29 -10.39 3.29
N LYS A 147 -7.61 -9.09 3.23
CA LYS A 147 -8.99 -8.64 3.05
C LYS A 147 -9.37 -8.88 1.58
N GLY A 148 -10.21 -9.90 1.39
CA GLY A 148 -10.53 -10.51 0.10
C GLY A 148 -10.90 -9.53 -1.00
N ARG A 149 -10.40 -9.83 -2.20
CA ARG A 149 -11.08 -9.49 -3.45
C ARG A 149 -12.40 -10.25 -3.56
#